data_AF-A0A127PYA8-F1
#
_entry.id   AF-A0A127PYA8-F1
#
_cell.length_a   1.000
_cell.length_b   1.000
_cell.length_c   1.000
_cell.angle_alpha   90.00
_cell.angle_beta   90.00
_cell.angle_gamma   90.00
#
_symmetry.space_group_name_H-M   'P 1'
#
loop_
_entity.id
_entity.type
_entity.pdbx_description
1 polymer ?
#
loop_
_entity_poly.entity_id
_entity_poly.type
_entity_poly.pdbx_seq_one_letter_code
_entity_poly.pdbx_strand_id
1 'polypeptide(L)'
;MSHPVFLNGCKLPAMPSGERNEWRAFWDDAGIELEANGGPPLLWWCIYGEADLKFARMIDDFDIDDPEGERAEFQADTENPDALYPYFVTAKKQALQRLAQRKEKVVAALGEQYRAVYEAFEKLVATHFDGFVLLRTAGLPDIADGEQWMRTGAQSMDRLDNNHPPEAGDHFAGMAAEFLKWKNSGNAARMLGGSGPPDVWPDAALSAAFPETGRRKRTAPENADPDAPQTLPPNVRGRSGQRKSTMLEEWLAPLFVGLVTAYVYLSSRSIFLAVLAFAAATALAVWLSIKWRNRGGDKDLP
;
A
#
# COMPACT_ATOMS: atom_id res chain seq x y z
N MET A 1 1.58 6.06 -8.37
CA MET A 1 1.94 4.69 -7.94
C MET A 1 1.29 4.46 -6.59
N SER A 2 0.82 3.25 -6.26
CA SER A 2 0.25 3.00 -4.92
C SER A 2 1.39 2.92 -3.91
N HIS A 3 1.39 3.78 -2.91
CA HIS A 3 2.35 3.71 -1.82
C HIS A 3 1.99 2.54 -0.89
N PRO A 4 2.93 1.64 -0.57
CA PRO A 4 2.71 0.65 0.47
C PRO A 4 2.54 1.37 1.81
N VAL A 5 1.74 0.78 2.70
CA VAL A 5 1.64 1.18 4.10
C VAL A 5 1.86 -0.03 4.97
N PHE A 6 2.43 0.19 6.15
CA PHE A 6 2.82 -0.89 7.05
C PHE A 6 2.22 -0.68 8.43
N LEU A 7 1.75 -1.77 9.05
CA LEU A 7 1.30 -1.80 10.42
C LEU A 7 2.26 -2.62 11.27
N ASN A 8 2.97 -1.98 12.17
CA ASN A 8 4.00 -2.61 12.99
C ASN A 8 3.64 -2.63 14.47
N GLY A 9 4.03 -3.71 15.14
CA GLY A 9 4.21 -3.69 16.58
C GLY A 9 5.48 -2.92 16.93
N CYS A 10 5.43 -2.05 17.92
CA CYS A 10 6.62 -1.34 18.37
C CYS A 10 6.60 -1.04 19.87
N LYS A 11 7.78 -0.96 20.47
CA LYS A 11 7.92 -0.67 21.91
C LYS A 11 7.83 0.81 22.25
N LEU A 12 8.05 1.67 21.26
CA LEU A 12 8.09 3.11 21.44
C LEU A 12 6.73 3.74 21.13
N PRO A 13 6.32 4.78 21.87
CA PRO A 13 5.06 5.50 21.64
C PRO A 13 5.11 6.46 20.44
N ALA A 14 6.12 6.33 19.58
CA ALA A 14 6.39 7.22 18.45
C ALA A 14 7.13 6.45 17.35
N MET A 15 7.08 6.97 16.13
CA MET A 15 7.96 6.51 15.06
C MET A 15 9.42 6.81 15.44
N PRO A 16 10.37 5.90 15.17
CA PRO A 16 11.79 6.20 15.32
C PRO A 16 12.17 7.48 14.58
N SER A 17 12.96 8.35 15.23
CA SER A 17 13.36 9.63 14.63
C SER A 17 14.62 9.54 13.78
N GLY A 18 15.21 8.34 13.65
CA GLY A 18 16.53 8.13 13.04
C GLY A 18 17.71 8.57 13.89
N GLU A 19 17.49 9.28 15.00
CA GLU A 19 18.55 9.63 15.94
C GLU A 19 19.01 8.42 16.74
N ARG A 20 20.29 8.37 17.12
CA ARG A 20 20.84 7.36 18.06
C ARG A 20 20.58 5.91 17.63
N ASN A 21 20.60 5.61 16.34
CA ASN A 21 20.26 4.30 15.78
C ASN A 21 18.85 3.78 16.19
N GLU A 22 17.87 4.65 16.43
CA GLU A 22 16.51 4.22 16.80
C GLU A 22 15.87 3.31 15.74
N TRP A 23 16.17 3.51 14.44
CA TRP A 23 15.72 2.61 13.37
C TRP A 23 16.34 1.22 13.47
N ARG A 24 17.63 1.12 13.78
CA ARG A 24 18.28 -0.18 14.00
C ARG A 24 17.65 -0.93 15.17
N ALA A 25 17.43 -0.25 16.29
CA ALA A 25 16.77 -0.83 17.45
C ALA A 25 15.32 -1.25 17.16
N PHE A 26 14.61 -0.48 16.33
CA PHE A 26 13.29 -0.84 15.84
C PHE A 26 13.35 -2.13 15.00
N TRP A 27 14.29 -2.26 14.06
CA TRP A 27 14.37 -3.42 13.18
C TRP A 27 14.93 -4.69 13.84
N ASP A 28 15.85 -4.54 14.79
CA ASP A 28 16.39 -5.67 15.57
C ASP A 28 15.29 -6.35 16.41
N ASP A 29 14.19 -5.65 16.69
CA ASP A 29 13.03 -6.15 17.43
C ASP A 29 11.71 -5.63 16.82
N ALA A 30 11.56 -5.82 15.51
CA ALA A 30 10.51 -5.21 14.67
C ALA A 30 9.06 -5.64 14.99
N GLY A 31 8.87 -6.54 15.96
CA GLY A 31 7.57 -7.14 16.25
C GLY A 31 6.95 -7.81 15.02
N ILE A 32 5.62 -7.82 14.96
CA ILE A 32 4.87 -8.19 13.76
C ILE A 32 4.76 -7.00 12.81
N GLU A 33 4.80 -7.27 11.51
CA GLU A 33 4.50 -6.31 10.46
C GLU A 33 3.40 -6.81 9.53
N LEU A 34 2.42 -5.97 9.23
CA LEU A 34 1.48 -6.17 8.14
C LEU A 34 1.72 -5.12 7.05
N GLU A 35 1.46 -5.47 5.80
CA GLU A 35 1.59 -4.60 4.63
C GLU A 35 0.25 -4.48 3.90
N ALA A 36 -0.06 -3.29 3.39
CA ALA A 36 -1.14 -3.07 2.45
C ALA A 36 -0.69 -2.15 1.31
N ASN A 37 -1.23 -2.40 0.11
CA ASN A 37 -0.98 -1.59 -1.07
C ASN A 37 -2.19 -0.67 -1.32
N GLY A 38 -1.93 0.63 -1.54
CA GLY A 38 -2.99 1.60 -1.87
C GLY A 38 -3.67 2.25 -0.66
N GLY A 39 -3.07 2.14 0.53
CA GLY A 39 -3.51 2.79 1.76
C GLY A 39 -3.97 1.82 2.86
N PRO A 40 -4.24 2.33 4.08
CA PRO A 40 -4.58 1.49 5.22
C PRO A 40 -5.96 0.81 5.01
N PRO A 41 -6.05 -0.52 5.17
CA PRO A 41 -7.31 -1.26 5.16
C PRO A 41 -8.25 -0.83 6.28
N LEU A 42 -9.55 -1.11 6.12
CA LEU A 42 -10.59 -0.70 7.06
C LEU A 42 -10.31 -1.14 8.52
N LEU A 43 -9.81 -2.35 8.75
CA LEU A 43 -9.54 -2.82 10.11
C LEU A 43 -8.36 -2.09 10.76
N TRP A 44 -7.44 -1.54 9.97
CA TRP A 44 -6.35 -0.71 10.51
C TRP A 44 -6.89 0.66 10.95
N TRP A 45 -7.86 1.24 10.23
CA TRP A 45 -8.54 2.44 10.71
C TRP A 45 -9.31 2.19 12.02
N CYS A 46 -9.81 0.97 12.23
CA CYS A 46 -10.55 0.60 13.44
C CYS A 46 -9.75 0.72 14.75
N ILE A 47 -8.42 0.77 14.72
CA ILE A 47 -7.59 0.92 15.93
C ILE A 47 -7.19 2.38 16.23
N TYR A 48 -7.39 3.31 15.29
CA TYR A 48 -6.96 4.72 15.42
C TYR A 48 -8.14 5.69 15.55
N GLY A 49 -7.88 6.85 16.14
CA GLY A 49 -8.70 8.05 16.10
C GLY A 49 -7.81 9.25 15.78
N GLU A 50 -8.40 10.45 15.66
CA GLU A 50 -7.65 11.65 15.24
C GLU A 50 -6.47 11.95 16.18
N ALA A 51 -6.65 11.72 17.48
CA ALA A 51 -5.64 12.00 18.50
C ALA A 51 -4.35 11.15 18.36
N ASP A 52 -4.40 10.05 17.62
CA ASP A 52 -3.24 9.19 17.35
C ASP A 52 -2.40 9.67 16.16
N LEU A 53 -2.89 10.67 15.41
CA LEU A 53 -2.12 11.29 14.34
C LEU A 53 -0.93 12.03 14.96
N LYS A 54 0.27 11.66 14.52
CA LYS A 54 1.54 12.24 14.92
C LYS A 54 2.35 12.59 13.68
N PHE A 55 3.45 13.29 13.91
CA PHE A 55 4.32 13.79 12.88
C PHE A 55 5.77 13.46 13.21
N ALA A 56 6.53 13.04 12.22
CA ALA A 56 7.96 12.81 12.36
C ALA A 56 8.71 13.42 11.18
N ARG A 57 9.98 13.75 11.41
CA ARG A 57 10.84 14.33 10.39
C ARG A 57 11.46 13.30 9.44
N MET A 58 11.54 12.04 9.87
CA MET A 58 12.20 10.96 9.13
C MET A 58 11.25 9.78 8.97
N ILE A 59 11.40 9.04 7.88
CA ILE A 59 10.65 7.81 7.57
C ILE A 59 11.61 6.61 7.52
N ASP A 60 11.09 5.39 7.36
CA ASP A 60 11.85 4.14 7.56
C ASP A 60 13.00 3.91 6.57
N ASP A 61 13.05 4.71 5.49
CA ASP A 61 14.10 4.71 4.46
C ASP A 61 15.31 5.62 4.80
N PHE A 62 15.38 6.22 6.00
CA PHE A 62 16.47 7.14 6.38
C PHE A 62 17.16 6.72 7.69
N ASP A 63 18.41 6.26 7.62
CA ASP A 63 19.27 6.07 8.80
C ASP A 63 20.32 7.19 8.88
N ILE A 64 20.24 8.01 9.93
CA ILE A 64 21.21 9.09 10.15
C ILE A 64 22.61 8.52 10.37
N ASP A 65 22.74 7.31 10.90
CA ASP A 65 24.01 6.68 11.27
C ASP A 65 24.64 5.85 10.13
N ASP A 66 24.11 5.92 8.89
CA ASP A 66 24.86 5.63 7.66
C ASP A 66 25.69 6.88 7.23
N PRO A 67 27.01 6.88 7.42
CA PRO A 67 27.81 8.10 7.36
C PRO A 67 28.16 8.60 5.94
N GLU A 68 27.84 7.88 4.86
CA GLU A 68 28.40 8.21 3.53
C GLU A 68 27.40 8.74 2.47
N GLY A 69 26.08 8.59 2.62
CA GLY A 69 25.12 9.00 1.57
C GLY A 69 23.88 9.76 2.08
N GLU A 70 23.13 9.13 2.98
CA GLU A 70 21.75 9.55 3.31
C GLU A 70 21.71 10.82 4.17
N ARG A 71 22.69 11.01 5.05
CA ARG A 71 22.83 12.23 5.87
C ARG A 71 23.11 13.49 5.03
N ALA A 72 23.86 13.35 3.93
CA ALA A 72 24.19 14.46 3.05
C ALA A 72 22.99 14.84 2.16
N GLU A 73 22.22 13.86 1.68
CA GLU A 73 21.00 14.10 0.91
C GLU A 73 19.90 14.77 1.76
N PHE A 74 19.72 14.32 3.01
CA PHE A 74 18.80 14.95 3.97
C PHE A 74 19.21 16.37 4.39
N GLN A 75 20.51 16.62 4.62
CA GLN A 75 21.00 17.97 4.93
C GLN A 75 21.03 18.89 3.69
N ALA A 76 21.09 18.31 2.49
CA ALA A 76 21.04 19.03 1.23
C ALA A 76 19.61 19.29 0.72
N ASP A 77 18.58 18.66 1.32
CA ASP A 77 17.18 19.05 1.11
C ASP A 77 16.91 20.42 1.75
N THR A 78 17.39 21.45 1.05
CA THR A 78 17.13 22.85 1.35
C THR A 78 15.73 23.29 0.94
N GLU A 79 14.99 22.46 0.20
CA GLU A 79 13.65 22.79 -0.27
C GLU A 79 12.63 22.62 0.86
N ASN A 80 12.75 21.60 1.71
CA ASN A 80 11.82 21.34 2.81
C ASN A 80 12.47 20.97 4.16
N PRO A 81 13.26 21.87 4.79
CA PRO A 81 13.98 21.58 6.03
C PRO A 81 13.08 21.23 7.24
N ASP A 82 11.81 21.68 7.20
CA ASP A 82 10.79 21.52 8.24
C ASP A 82 9.72 20.47 7.86
N ALA A 83 9.95 19.65 6.82
CA ALA A 83 9.00 18.61 6.42
C ALA A 83 8.66 17.68 7.59
N LEU A 84 7.35 17.49 7.80
CA LEU A 84 6.79 16.64 8.84
C LEU A 84 5.83 15.66 8.20
N TYR A 85 6.02 14.39 8.53
CA TYR A 85 5.34 13.29 7.89
C TYR A 85 4.31 12.66 8.82
N PRO A 86 3.04 12.61 8.40
CA PRO A 86 1.97 12.08 9.22
C PRO A 86 2.11 10.56 9.38
N TYR A 87 1.94 10.08 10.60
CA TYR A 87 1.84 8.67 10.93
C TYR A 87 0.82 8.47 12.05
N PHE A 88 0.35 7.24 12.25
CA PHE A 88 -0.46 6.93 13.42
C PHE A 88 0.31 6.04 14.39
N VAL A 89 0.19 6.33 15.68
CA VAL A 89 0.67 5.43 16.73
C VAL A 89 -0.32 5.42 17.87
N THR A 90 -0.66 4.23 18.36
CA THR A 90 -1.55 4.08 19.51
C THR A 90 -1.09 2.95 20.42
N ALA A 91 -1.42 3.02 21.70
CA ALA A 91 -1.12 1.93 22.62
C ALA A 91 -1.99 0.71 22.31
N LYS A 92 -1.44 -0.50 22.44
CA LYS A 92 -2.19 -1.77 22.27
C LYS A 92 -3.51 -1.79 23.05
N LYS A 93 -3.49 -1.31 24.29
CA LYS A 93 -4.69 -1.23 25.14
C LYS A 93 -5.77 -0.36 24.52
N GLN A 94 -5.40 0.79 23.95
CA GLN A 94 -6.33 1.73 23.31
C GLN A 94 -6.86 1.15 21.99
N ALA A 95 -5.99 0.52 21.19
CA ALA A 95 -6.39 -0.18 19.96
C ALA A 95 -7.47 -1.24 20.25
N LEU A 96 -7.26 -2.08 21.26
CA LEU A 96 -8.23 -3.12 21.66
C LEU A 96 -9.54 -2.53 22.18
N GLN A 97 -9.49 -1.44 22.94
CA GLN A 97 -10.70 -0.75 23.40
C GLN A 97 -11.54 -0.23 22.23
N ARG A 98 -10.90 0.37 21.22
CA ARG A 98 -11.59 0.84 20.01
C ARG A 98 -12.15 -0.30 19.17
N LEU A 99 -11.40 -1.38 19.01
CA LEU A 99 -11.91 -2.57 18.31
C LEU A 99 -13.18 -3.11 19.00
N ALA A 100 -13.16 -3.26 20.32
CA ALA A 100 -14.34 -3.69 21.06
C ALA A 100 -15.53 -2.72 20.89
N GLN A 101 -15.28 -1.41 20.96
CA GLN A 101 -16.32 -0.38 20.81
C GLN A 101 -16.93 -0.32 19.39
N ARG A 102 -16.13 -0.56 18.36
CA ARG A 102 -16.51 -0.38 16.95
C ARG A 102 -17.08 -1.65 16.31
N LYS A 103 -16.80 -2.82 16.89
CA LYS A 103 -17.14 -4.15 16.34
C LYS A 103 -18.53 -4.24 15.73
N GLU A 104 -19.59 -4.01 16.51
CA GLU A 104 -20.96 -4.20 16.01
C GLU A 104 -21.33 -3.22 14.88
N LYS A 105 -20.78 -2.01 14.91
CA LYS A 105 -21.02 -1.01 13.85
C LYS A 105 -20.33 -1.40 12.55
N VAL A 106 -19.09 -1.89 12.65
CA VAL A 106 -18.31 -2.36 11.50
C VAL A 106 -18.93 -3.63 10.92
N VAL A 107 -19.30 -4.60 11.77
CA VAL A 107 -19.96 -5.83 11.32
C VAL A 107 -21.32 -5.54 10.69
N ALA A 108 -22.11 -4.61 11.23
CA ALA A 108 -23.36 -4.19 10.60
C ALA A 108 -23.14 -3.59 9.19
N ALA A 109 -22.05 -2.84 8.99
CA ALA A 109 -21.72 -2.24 7.70
C ALA A 109 -21.19 -3.26 6.67
N LEU A 110 -20.40 -4.25 7.11
CA LEU A 110 -19.81 -5.26 6.22
C LEU A 110 -20.73 -6.47 6.00
N GLY A 111 -21.56 -6.81 6.98
CA GLY A 111 -22.37 -8.02 7.06
C GLY A 111 -21.79 -9.06 8.02
N GLU A 112 -22.70 -9.79 8.66
CA GLU A 112 -22.42 -10.77 9.73
C GLU A 112 -21.40 -11.85 9.33
N GLN A 113 -21.38 -12.23 8.05
CA GLN A 113 -20.42 -13.21 7.54
C GLN A 113 -18.95 -12.78 7.73
N TYR A 114 -18.65 -11.50 7.86
CA TYR A 114 -17.28 -10.99 8.05
C TYR A 114 -16.89 -10.80 9.53
N ARG A 115 -17.78 -11.14 10.48
CA ARG A 115 -17.47 -11.09 11.92
C ARG A 115 -16.21 -11.87 12.25
N ALA A 116 -16.04 -13.07 11.69
CA ALA A 116 -14.87 -13.90 11.92
C ALA A 116 -13.56 -13.22 11.49
N VAL A 117 -13.59 -12.40 10.43
CA VAL A 117 -12.41 -11.61 10.00
C VAL A 117 -12.09 -10.53 11.02
N TYR A 118 -13.10 -9.81 11.51
CA TYR A 118 -12.94 -8.78 12.52
C TYR A 118 -12.36 -9.35 13.82
N GLU A 119 -12.92 -10.47 14.29
CA GLU A 119 -12.51 -11.15 15.51
C GLU A 119 -11.10 -11.73 15.40
N ALA A 120 -10.73 -12.26 14.24
CA ALA A 120 -9.38 -12.70 13.99
C ALA A 120 -8.39 -11.53 14.02
N PHE A 121 -8.75 -10.36 13.48
CA PHE A 121 -7.92 -9.16 13.56
C PHE A 121 -7.80 -8.63 14.99
N GLU A 122 -8.89 -8.63 15.75
CA GLU A 122 -8.88 -8.30 17.18
C GLU A 122 -7.92 -9.21 17.96
N LYS A 123 -7.98 -10.53 17.69
CA LYS A 123 -7.07 -11.52 18.27
C LYS A 123 -5.62 -11.31 17.82
N LEU A 124 -5.38 -10.95 16.55
CA LEU A 124 -4.07 -10.62 16.03
C LEU A 124 -3.44 -9.46 16.81
N VAL A 125 -4.18 -8.35 16.99
CA VAL A 125 -3.73 -7.19 17.78
C VAL A 125 -3.47 -7.59 19.24
N ALA A 126 -4.34 -8.41 19.83
CA ALA A 126 -4.19 -8.86 21.21
C ALA A 126 -2.96 -9.75 21.43
N THR A 127 -2.58 -10.54 20.42
CA THR A 127 -1.55 -11.59 20.57
C THR A 127 -0.18 -11.13 20.09
N HIS A 128 -0.11 -10.46 18.94
CA HIS A 128 1.15 -10.27 18.22
C HIS A 128 1.71 -8.84 18.29
N PHE A 129 0.88 -7.85 18.58
CA PHE A 129 1.34 -6.48 18.79
C PHE A 129 1.68 -6.31 20.27
N ASP A 130 2.83 -5.70 20.57
CA ASP A 130 3.28 -5.42 21.93
C ASP A 130 3.57 -3.92 22.10
N GLY A 131 3.23 -3.37 23.28
CA GLY A 131 3.35 -1.94 23.57
C GLY A 131 2.43 -1.05 22.73
N PHE A 132 2.84 -0.74 21.51
CA PHE A 132 2.21 0.19 20.59
C PHE A 132 2.01 -0.43 19.20
N VAL A 133 1.04 0.13 18.48
CA VAL A 133 0.75 -0.19 17.08
C VAL A 133 1.03 1.05 16.27
N LEU A 134 1.96 0.94 15.33
CA LEU A 134 2.46 2.03 14.48
C LEU A 134 2.03 1.78 13.03
N LEU A 135 1.39 2.77 12.41
CA LEU A 135 1.10 2.79 10.98
C LEU A 135 2.10 3.71 10.28
N ARG A 136 2.88 3.13 9.38
CA ARG A 136 3.92 3.77 8.57
C ARG A 136 3.48 3.84 7.10
N THR A 137 3.97 4.83 6.37
CA THR A 137 3.80 4.94 4.90
C THR A 137 5.16 4.75 4.23
N ALA A 138 5.28 3.87 3.23
CA ALA A 138 6.50 3.72 2.44
C ALA A 138 6.55 4.84 1.39
N GLY A 139 7.41 5.82 1.62
CA GLY A 139 7.42 7.05 0.85
C GLY A 139 6.19 7.91 1.09
N LEU A 140 6.33 9.18 0.76
CA LEU A 140 5.40 10.20 1.23
C LEU A 140 4.46 10.57 0.08
N PRO A 141 3.13 10.54 0.28
CA PRO A 141 2.28 11.39 -0.52
C PRO A 141 2.73 12.84 -0.33
N ASP A 142 2.36 13.74 -1.25
CA ASP A 142 2.52 15.19 -1.01
C ASP A 142 2.06 15.49 0.43
N ILE A 143 2.93 16.12 1.23
CA ILE A 143 2.80 16.27 2.68
C ILE A 143 1.43 16.87 3.02
N ALA A 144 0.97 17.83 2.21
CA ALA A 144 -0.31 18.49 2.38
C ALA A 144 -1.50 17.54 2.14
N ASP A 145 -1.41 16.68 1.14
CA ASP A 145 -2.47 15.74 0.77
C ASP A 145 -2.52 14.54 1.72
N GLY A 146 -1.35 14.07 2.18
CA GLY A 146 -1.22 12.95 3.10
C GLY A 146 -1.86 13.21 4.47
N GLU A 147 -1.57 14.37 5.05
CA GLU A 147 -2.11 14.73 6.37
C GLU A 147 -3.63 14.83 6.34
N GLN A 148 -4.18 15.58 5.38
CA GLN A 148 -5.62 15.82 5.31
C GLN A 148 -6.40 14.51 5.13
N TRP A 149 -5.92 13.63 4.27
CA TRP A 149 -6.54 12.31 4.07
C TRP A 149 -6.49 11.47 5.33
N MET A 150 -5.34 11.39 6.01
CA MET A 150 -5.20 10.64 7.24
C MET A 150 -6.07 11.18 8.37
N ARG A 151 -6.08 12.50 8.54
CA ARG A 151 -6.92 13.20 9.54
C ARG A 151 -8.41 12.94 9.28
N THR A 152 -8.86 13.10 8.04
CA THR A 152 -10.26 12.87 7.67
C THR A 152 -10.67 11.41 7.90
N GLY A 153 -9.79 10.47 7.58
CA GLY A 153 -10.01 9.05 7.82
C GLY A 153 -10.16 8.72 9.30
N ALA A 154 -9.31 9.29 10.16
CA ALA A 154 -9.38 9.11 11.60
C ALA A 154 -10.60 9.80 12.24
N GLN A 155 -10.95 11.01 11.80
CA GLN A 155 -12.15 11.72 12.24
C GLN A 155 -13.44 10.96 11.91
N SER A 156 -13.47 10.28 10.76
CA SER A 156 -14.58 9.39 10.40
C SER A 156 -14.75 8.25 11.41
N MET A 157 -13.64 7.69 11.93
CA MET A 157 -13.69 6.69 12.98
C MET A 157 -14.13 7.26 14.34
N ASP A 158 -13.73 8.49 14.67
CA ASP A 158 -14.21 9.16 15.90
C ASP A 158 -15.71 9.49 15.81
N ARG A 159 -16.23 9.85 14.64
CA ARG A 159 -17.68 9.99 14.41
C ARG A 159 -18.41 8.67 14.63
N LEU A 160 -17.83 7.56 14.12
CA LEU A 160 -18.37 6.22 14.33
C LEU A 160 -18.47 5.91 15.83
N ASP A 161 -17.47 6.28 16.63
CA ASP A 161 -17.47 6.09 18.09
C ASP A 161 -18.61 6.85 18.77
N ASN A 162 -18.86 8.08 18.33
CA ASN A 162 -19.88 8.99 18.88
C ASN A 162 -21.29 8.78 18.32
N ASN A 163 -21.51 7.79 17.45
CA ASN A 163 -22.79 7.54 16.77
C ASN A 163 -23.31 8.74 15.95
N HIS A 164 -22.40 9.57 15.45
CA HIS A 164 -22.77 10.65 14.56
C HIS A 164 -23.13 10.09 13.17
N PRO A 165 -24.10 10.69 12.45
CA PRO A 165 -24.44 10.25 11.11
C PRO A 165 -23.24 10.43 10.15
N PRO A 166 -23.10 9.56 9.12
CA PRO A 166 -22.07 9.74 8.10
C PRO A 166 -22.28 11.06 7.35
N GLU A 167 -21.20 11.78 7.08
CA GLU A 167 -21.19 12.95 6.21
C GLU A 167 -21.03 12.54 4.74
N ALA A 168 -21.28 13.46 3.82
CA ALA A 168 -20.96 13.25 2.41
C ALA A 168 -19.44 13.04 2.26
N GLY A 169 -19.04 11.90 1.70
CA GLY A 169 -17.62 11.53 1.59
C GLY A 169 -17.04 10.94 2.88
N ASP A 170 -17.86 10.47 3.82
CA ASP A 170 -17.37 9.80 5.02
C ASP A 170 -16.50 8.57 4.70
N HIS A 171 -15.30 8.56 5.26
CA HIS A 171 -14.24 7.60 4.92
C HIS A 171 -14.60 6.17 5.30
N PHE A 172 -15.15 5.95 6.50
CA PHE A 172 -15.62 4.63 6.95
C PHE A 172 -16.69 4.07 6.02
N ALA A 173 -17.74 4.86 5.74
CA ALA A 173 -18.81 4.43 4.85
C ALA A 173 -18.29 4.13 3.44
N GLY A 174 -17.38 4.96 2.93
CA GLY A 174 -16.71 4.76 1.65
C GLY A 174 -15.93 3.45 1.57
N MET A 175 -15.06 3.18 2.56
CA MET A 175 -14.27 1.94 2.62
C MET A 175 -15.15 0.68 2.73
N ALA A 176 -16.20 0.72 3.56
CA ALA A 176 -17.13 -0.39 3.69
C ALA A 176 -17.86 -0.68 2.36
N ALA A 177 -18.34 0.37 1.69
CA ALA A 177 -18.99 0.26 0.38
C ALA A 177 -18.02 -0.25 -0.71
N GLU A 178 -16.78 0.22 -0.71
CA GLU A 178 -15.75 -0.22 -1.65
C GLU A 178 -15.39 -1.69 -1.43
N PHE A 179 -15.21 -2.11 -0.18
CA PHE A 179 -15.01 -3.52 0.15
C PHE A 179 -16.18 -4.37 -0.35
N LEU A 180 -17.43 -3.97 -0.07
CA LEU A 180 -18.60 -4.74 -0.49
C LEU A 180 -18.73 -4.86 -2.02
N LYS A 181 -18.31 -3.81 -2.76
CA LYS A 181 -18.25 -3.82 -4.21
C LYS A 181 -17.22 -4.83 -4.74
N TRP A 182 -16.08 -4.96 -4.06
CA TRP A 182 -14.96 -5.78 -4.51
C TRP A 182 -14.78 -7.09 -3.74
N LYS A 183 -15.66 -7.45 -2.82
CA LYS A 183 -15.54 -8.61 -1.92
C LYS A 183 -15.24 -9.98 -2.56
N ASN A 184 -15.49 -10.12 -3.87
CA ASN A 184 -15.23 -11.33 -4.65
C ASN A 184 -13.92 -11.27 -5.47
N SER A 185 -13.14 -10.19 -5.37
CA SER A 185 -11.90 -10.00 -6.14
C SER A 185 -10.66 -10.57 -5.45
N GLY A 186 -10.75 -10.88 -4.15
CA GLY A 186 -9.63 -11.38 -3.36
C GLY A 186 -10.08 -11.99 -2.03
N ASN A 187 -9.10 -12.33 -1.19
CA ASN A 187 -9.35 -12.86 0.14
C ASN A 187 -9.84 -11.73 1.06
N ALA A 188 -11.01 -11.90 1.66
CA ALA A 188 -11.63 -10.84 2.48
C ALA A 188 -10.76 -10.42 3.67
N ALA A 189 -10.04 -11.36 4.30
CA ALA A 189 -9.16 -11.03 5.42
C ALA A 189 -7.95 -10.19 4.97
N ARG A 190 -7.38 -10.47 3.80
CA ARG A 190 -6.33 -9.63 3.20
C ARG A 190 -6.83 -8.25 2.79
N MET A 191 -8.03 -8.17 2.23
CA MET A 191 -8.63 -6.89 1.83
C MET A 191 -8.96 -6.00 3.03
N LEU A 192 -9.42 -6.58 4.13
CA LEU A 192 -9.86 -5.84 5.31
C LEU A 192 -8.72 -5.55 6.30
N GLY A 193 -7.71 -6.41 6.38
CA GLY A 193 -6.63 -6.32 7.38
C GLY A 193 -5.21 -6.37 6.83
N GLY A 194 -5.02 -6.30 5.51
CA GLY A 194 -3.70 -6.34 4.88
C GLY A 194 -3.08 -7.73 4.84
N SER A 195 -1.84 -7.81 4.38
CA SER A 195 -1.05 -9.04 4.29
C SER A 195 -0.04 -9.09 5.43
N GLY A 196 0.12 -10.24 6.09
CA GLY A 196 1.08 -10.40 7.18
C GLY A 196 1.99 -11.61 6.98
N PRO A 197 2.79 -11.95 8.01
CA PRO A 197 3.65 -13.11 7.97
C PRO A 197 2.82 -14.38 7.77
N PRO A 198 3.34 -15.38 7.02
CA PRO A 198 2.71 -16.68 6.89
C PRO A 198 2.38 -17.26 8.27
N ASP A 199 1.25 -17.96 8.37
CA ASP A 199 0.76 -18.60 9.59
C ASP A 199 0.40 -17.65 10.76
N VAL A 200 0.57 -16.34 10.57
CA VAL A 200 0.16 -15.32 11.55
C VAL A 200 -1.05 -14.53 11.07
N TRP A 201 -1.02 -13.99 9.83
CA TRP A 201 -2.15 -13.24 9.29
C TRP A 201 -2.24 -13.24 7.75
N PRO A 202 -3.43 -13.50 7.17
CA PRO A 202 -4.51 -14.28 7.77
C PRO A 202 -4.08 -15.73 7.99
N ASP A 203 -4.54 -16.36 9.07
CA ASP A 203 -4.25 -17.77 9.31
C ASP A 203 -4.91 -18.68 8.24
N ALA A 204 -4.51 -19.96 8.21
CA ALA A 204 -4.98 -20.92 7.22
C ALA A 204 -6.49 -21.17 7.30
N ALA A 205 -7.08 -21.17 8.51
CA ALA A 205 -8.50 -21.42 8.71
C ALA A 205 -9.34 -20.25 8.20
N LEU A 206 -8.93 -19.02 8.52
CA LEU A 206 -9.56 -17.81 8.04
C LEU A 206 -9.40 -17.67 6.52
N SER A 207 -8.22 -18.01 5.99
CA SER A 207 -7.97 -18.02 4.54
C SER A 207 -8.87 -19.01 3.81
N ALA A 208 -9.09 -20.20 4.40
CA ALA A 208 -9.98 -21.22 3.84
C ALA A 208 -11.47 -20.82 3.91
N ALA A 209 -11.87 -20.06 4.95
CA ALA A 209 -13.24 -19.54 5.07
C ALA A 209 -13.54 -18.44 4.04
N PHE A 210 -12.52 -17.71 3.56
CA PHE A 210 -12.65 -16.64 2.57
C PHE A 210 -11.73 -16.88 1.36
N PRO A 211 -11.96 -17.93 0.56
CA PRO A 211 -11.07 -18.29 -0.53
C PRO A 211 -11.01 -17.18 -1.59
N GLU A 212 -9.85 -17.01 -2.21
CA GLU A 212 -9.70 -16.09 -3.34
C GLU A 212 -10.47 -16.64 -4.54
N THR A 213 -11.65 -16.07 -4.81
CA THR A 213 -12.50 -16.46 -5.94
C THR A 213 -11.96 -15.99 -7.30
N GLY A 214 -10.83 -15.27 -7.32
CA GLY A 214 -10.36 -14.49 -8.48
C GLY A 214 -9.10 -14.97 -9.20
N ARG A 215 -8.37 -16.00 -8.73
CA ARG A 215 -7.24 -16.53 -9.52
C ARG A 215 -7.79 -17.51 -10.55
N ARG A 216 -8.04 -17.03 -11.78
CA ARG A 216 -8.09 -17.89 -12.97
C ARG A 216 -6.93 -18.87 -12.84
N LYS A 217 -7.26 -20.15 -12.68
CA LYS A 217 -6.33 -21.27 -12.62
C LYS A 217 -5.36 -21.10 -13.79
N ARG A 218 -4.15 -20.58 -13.53
CA ARG A 218 -3.06 -20.74 -14.49
C ARG A 218 -2.80 -22.23 -14.44
N THR A 219 -3.36 -22.95 -15.41
CA THR A 219 -3.01 -24.33 -15.70
C THR A 219 -1.49 -24.40 -15.64
N ALA A 220 -0.99 -25.11 -14.62
CA ALA A 220 0.39 -25.55 -14.65
C ALA A 220 0.54 -26.34 -15.96
N PRO A 221 1.60 -26.11 -16.76
CA PRO A 221 1.94 -27.08 -17.77
C PRO A 221 2.35 -28.34 -17.03
N GLU A 222 1.43 -29.30 -17.02
CA GLU A 222 1.70 -30.71 -16.83
C GLU A 222 2.73 -31.10 -17.89
N ASN A 223 4.00 -31.17 -17.46
CA ASN A 223 5.14 -31.91 -18.02
C ASN A 223 6.44 -31.23 -17.55
N ALA A 224 6.85 -31.56 -16.32
CA ALA A 224 8.24 -31.40 -15.90
C ALA A 224 8.72 -32.77 -15.40
N ASP A 225 9.64 -33.33 -16.18
CA ASP A 225 10.35 -34.60 -16.02
C ASP A 225 10.95 -34.77 -14.60
N PRO A 226 10.89 -35.97 -13.97
CA PRO A 226 11.35 -36.16 -12.60
C PRO A 226 12.87 -36.38 -12.42
N ASP A 227 13.69 -36.29 -13.48
CA ASP A 227 15.13 -36.65 -13.41
C ASP A 227 16.09 -35.54 -13.89
N ALA A 228 16.19 -34.43 -13.14
CA ALA A 228 17.27 -33.47 -13.31
C ALA A 228 18.03 -33.23 -11.98
N PRO A 229 19.36 -33.48 -11.91
CA PRO A 229 20.11 -33.50 -10.66
C PRO A 229 20.28 -32.12 -10.03
N GLN A 230 20.02 -32.06 -8.71
CA GLN A 230 20.22 -30.89 -7.86
C GLN A 230 21.71 -30.58 -7.68
N THR A 231 22.10 -29.34 -7.97
CA THR A 231 23.37 -28.76 -7.48
C THR A 231 23.08 -27.45 -6.75
N LEU A 232 23.35 -27.44 -5.45
CA LEU A 232 23.33 -26.26 -4.58
C LEU A 232 24.63 -25.46 -4.73
N PRO A 233 24.57 -24.13 -4.71
CA PRO A 233 25.62 -23.31 -4.13
C PRO A 233 25.13 -22.55 -2.87
N PRO A 234 26.03 -22.25 -1.92
CA PRO A 234 25.68 -21.71 -0.60
C PRO A 234 25.65 -20.18 -0.57
N ASN A 235 24.88 -19.64 0.39
CA ASN A 235 24.81 -18.23 0.83
C ASN A 235 24.33 -17.17 -0.16
N VAL A 236 23.04 -16.83 -0.08
CA VAL A 236 22.51 -15.50 -0.45
C VAL A 236 21.54 -15.04 0.64
N ARG A 237 21.92 -13.98 1.37
CA ARG A 237 20.99 -13.18 2.19
C ARG A 237 19.93 -12.61 1.26
N GLY A 238 18.67 -12.96 1.50
CA GLY A 238 17.53 -12.58 0.66
C GLY A 238 17.23 -11.08 0.75
N ARG A 239 17.76 -10.31 -0.21
CA ARG A 239 17.15 -9.06 -0.68
C ARG A 239 15.96 -9.47 -1.56
N SER A 240 14.75 -9.09 -1.17
CA SER A 240 13.53 -9.36 -1.93
C SER A 240 13.62 -8.70 -3.31
N GLY A 241 13.49 -9.54 -4.33
CA GLY A 241 13.70 -9.18 -5.72
C GLY A 241 12.59 -8.28 -6.27
N GLN A 242 12.94 -7.01 -6.37
CA GLN A 242 12.40 -6.02 -7.29
C GLN A 242 12.23 -6.64 -8.70
N ARG A 243 10.99 -6.73 -9.18
CA ARG A 243 10.67 -7.20 -10.53
C ARG A 243 11.20 -6.15 -11.51
N LYS A 244 12.27 -6.46 -12.24
CA LYS A 244 12.77 -5.59 -13.33
C LYS A 244 11.69 -5.49 -14.40
N SER A 245 10.96 -4.38 -14.44
CA SER A 245 10.24 -3.96 -15.64
C SER A 245 11.29 -3.65 -16.70
N THR A 246 11.13 -4.21 -17.89
CA THR A 246 12.03 -3.92 -19.00
C THR A 246 11.85 -2.47 -19.40
N MET A 247 12.84 -1.65 -19.08
CA MET A 247 13.02 -0.22 -19.42
C MET A 247 12.73 0.12 -20.90
N LEU A 248 12.60 -0.87 -21.78
CA LEU A 248 12.21 -0.68 -23.18
C LEU A 248 10.70 -0.43 -23.36
N GLU A 249 9.81 -1.01 -22.55
CA GLU A 249 8.36 -0.86 -22.77
C GLU A 249 7.81 0.51 -22.31
N GLU A 250 8.37 1.09 -21.25
CA GLU A 250 7.90 2.39 -20.73
C GLU A 250 8.43 3.59 -21.54
N TRP A 251 9.60 3.47 -22.16
CA TRP A 251 10.27 4.61 -22.82
C TRP A 251 10.02 4.73 -24.32
N LEU A 252 9.53 3.68 -25.01
CA LEU A 252 9.32 3.73 -26.46
C LEU A 252 8.25 4.73 -26.89
N ALA A 253 7.14 4.81 -26.17
CA ALA A 253 6.05 5.74 -26.46
C ALA A 253 6.46 7.22 -26.28
N PRO A 254 7.04 7.64 -25.14
CA PRO A 254 7.47 9.03 -24.96
C PRO A 254 8.63 9.42 -25.90
N LEU A 255 9.56 8.50 -26.21
CA LEU A 255 10.63 8.77 -27.17
C LEU A 255 10.09 8.98 -28.59
N PHE A 256 9.14 8.16 -29.02
CA PHE A 256 8.52 8.32 -30.35
C PHE A 256 7.77 9.64 -30.47
N VAL A 257 6.97 10.00 -29.46
CA VAL A 257 6.24 11.27 -29.44
C VAL A 257 7.21 12.46 -29.45
N GLY A 258 8.26 12.42 -28.63
CA GLY A 258 9.29 13.46 -28.58
C GLY A 258 10.02 13.66 -29.91
N LEU A 259 10.41 12.56 -30.57
CA LEU A 259 11.11 12.61 -31.87
C LEU A 259 10.23 13.19 -32.99
N VAL A 260 8.95 12.81 -33.06
CA VAL A 260 8.03 13.34 -34.06
C VAL A 260 7.81 14.84 -33.87
N THR A 261 7.61 15.29 -32.63
CA THR A 261 7.42 16.70 -32.31
C THR A 261 8.68 17.53 -32.61
N ALA A 262 9.86 17.04 -32.24
CA ALA A 262 11.13 17.72 -32.53
C ALA A 262 11.40 17.80 -34.05
N TYR A 263 11.11 16.74 -34.80
CA TYR A 263 11.27 16.73 -36.25
C TYR A 263 10.35 17.74 -36.95
N VAL A 264 9.07 17.79 -36.57
CA VAL A 264 8.11 18.75 -37.13
C VAL A 264 8.50 20.19 -36.78
N TYR A 265 8.98 20.42 -35.57
CA TYR A 265 9.47 21.74 -35.16
C TYR A 265 10.71 22.16 -35.96
N LEU A 266 11.70 21.28 -36.11
CA LEU A 266 12.93 21.59 -36.84
C LEU A 266 12.69 21.80 -38.35
N SER A 267 11.76 21.04 -38.94
CA SER A 267 11.45 21.15 -40.37
C SER A 267 10.56 22.34 -40.72
N SER A 268 9.66 22.75 -39.83
CA SER A 268 8.69 23.82 -40.13
C SER A 268 8.99 25.14 -39.41
N ARG A 269 9.84 25.12 -38.39
CA ARG A 269 10.09 26.20 -37.41
C ARG A 269 8.81 26.79 -36.79
N SER A 270 7.69 26.05 -36.85
CA SER A 270 6.40 26.50 -36.36
C SER A 270 6.04 25.77 -35.08
N ILE A 271 5.88 26.54 -34.00
CA ILE A 271 5.47 26.03 -32.68
C ILE A 271 4.05 25.44 -32.77
N PHE A 272 3.16 26.08 -33.55
CA PHE A 272 1.78 25.63 -33.72
C PHE A 272 1.70 24.23 -34.37
N LEU A 273 2.50 23.97 -35.41
CA LEU A 273 2.55 22.66 -36.06
C LEU A 273 3.17 21.59 -35.17
N ALA A 274 4.17 21.95 -34.35
CA ALA A 274 4.77 21.04 -33.39
C ALA A 274 3.77 20.59 -32.30
N VAL A 275 2.95 21.52 -31.80
CA VAL A 275 1.88 21.22 -30.82
C VAL A 275 0.81 20.32 -31.44
N LEU A 276 0.38 20.57 -32.68
CA LEU A 276 -0.54 19.71 -33.40
C LEU A 276 0.01 18.29 -33.61
N ALA A 277 1.29 18.18 -33.97
CA ALA A 277 1.97 16.90 -34.16
C ALA A 277 2.09 16.11 -32.85
N PHE A 278 2.40 16.79 -31.73
CA PHE A 278 2.42 16.19 -30.40
C PHE A 278 1.06 15.62 -30.02
N ALA A 279 -0.01 16.40 -30.18
CA ALA A 279 -1.38 15.97 -29.87
C ALA A 279 -1.79 14.76 -30.72
N ALA A 280 -1.49 14.78 -32.03
CA ALA A 280 -1.80 13.68 -32.93
C ALA A 280 -1.01 12.40 -32.60
N ALA A 281 0.29 12.50 -32.30
CA ALA A 281 1.13 11.35 -31.95
C ALA A 281 0.69 10.72 -30.62
N THR A 282 0.32 11.55 -29.64
CA THR A 282 -0.16 11.08 -28.33
C THR A 282 -1.50 10.37 -28.46
N ALA A 283 -2.45 10.93 -29.23
CA ALA A 283 -3.73 10.30 -29.51
C ALA A 283 -3.56 8.95 -30.23
N LEU A 284 -2.61 8.85 -31.17
CA LEU A 284 -2.29 7.60 -31.87
C LEU A 284 -1.70 6.55 -30.91
N ALA A 285 -0.80 6.94 -30.00
CA ALA A 285 -0.19 6.04 -29.03
C ALA A 285 -1.21 5.49 -28.03
N VAL A 286 -2.12 6.35 -27.55
CA VAL A 286 -3.24 5.93 -26.68
C VAL A 286 -4.19 5.00 -27.42
N TRP A 287 -4.55 5.32 -28.67
CA TRP A 287 -5.41 4.47 -29.49
C TRP A 287 -4.81 3.10 -29.78
N LEU A 288 -3.51 3.04 -30.11
CA LEU A 288 -2.80 1.77 -30.33
C LEU A 288 -2.74 0.93 -29.06
N SER A 289 -2.53 1.55 -27.90
CA SER A 289 -2.53 0.88 -26.59
C SER A 289 -3.90 0.28 -26.26
N ILE A 290 -4.98 1.02 -26.52
CA ILE A 290 -6.36 0.52 -26.36
C ILE A 290 -6.65 -0.61 -27.36
N LYS A 291 -6.23 -0.48 -28.61
CA LYS A 291 -6.45 -1.48 -29.67
C LYS A 291 -5.69 -2.78 -29.41
N TRP A 292 -4.46 -2.70 -28.90
CA TRP A 292 -3.70 -3.87 -28.47
C TRP A 292 -4.35 -4.56 -27.27
N ARG A 293 -4.87 -3.78 -26.31
CA ARG A 293 -5.62 -4.32 -25.17
C ARG A 293 -6.90 -5.04 -25.59
N ASN A 294 -7.59 -4.56 -26.64
CA ASN A 294 -8.82 -5.17 -27.13
C ASN A 294 -8.59 -6.39 -28.06
N ARG A 295 -7.45 -6.46 -28.77
CA ARG A 295 -7.12 -7.61 -29.63
C ARG A 295 -6.70 -8.88 -28.88
N GLY A 296 -6.39 -8.77 -27.58
CA GLY A 296 -6.15 -9.93 -26.72
C GLY A 296 -7.42 -10.68 -26.28
N GLY A 297 -8.61 -10.19 -26.65
CA GLY A 297 -9.91 -10.76 -26.24
C GLY A 297 -10.66 -11.54 -27.31
N ASP A 298 -10.15 -11.65 -28.55
CA ASP A 298 -10.93 -12.11 -29.71
C ASP A 298 -10.28 -13.28 -30.48
N LYS A 299 -9.53 -14.12 -29.76
CA LYS A 299 -9.12 -15.44 -30.25
C LYS A 299 -9.63 -16.48 -29.27
N ASP A 300 -10.93 -16.76 -29.34
CA ASP A 300 -11.55 -18.04 -29.04
C ASP A 300 -13.02 -17.95 -29.44
N LEU A 301 -13.35 -18.53 -30.60
CA LEU A 301 -14.61 -19.18 -30.99
C LEU A 301 -14.67 -19.36 -32.52
N PRO A 302 -15.18 -20.49 -33.04
CA PRO A 302 -15.14 -21.87 -32.57
C PRO A 302 -14.04 -22.72 -33.24
#